data_AF-A0A1G0KE33-F1
#
_entry.id   AF-A0A1G0KE33-F1
#
_cell.length_a   1.000
_cell.length_b   1.000
_cell.length_c   1.000
_cell.angle_alpha   90.00
_cell.angle_beta   90.00
_cell.angle_gamma   90.00
#
_symmetry.space_group_name_H-M   'P 1'
#
loop_
_entity.id
_entity.type
_entity.pdbx_description
1 polymer ?
#
loop_
_entity_poly.entity_id
_entity_poly.type
_entity_poly.pdbx_seq_one_letter_code
_entity_poly.pdbx_strand_id
1 'polypeptide(L)'
;MLNKLFAKPIELQIGEQLLKFFSIRDFEFCLSGRTSVPSRKITEMVKFTPEQLKKEARTIKDIEKRFVSILSKSIEDPLSINRNIRELDPLIFSQDHNWRDIISSMNTGGDELNPFRRVALVKYMQYLSSRQEIIKYLYSEKKKFMDEPGQRENEAAENTKFKDTLILENTLFEPNLGADNKTREYERLPKGEVISLTVEPNAQVEILLSKHACKLVAGETLKFMDQAGRQYELRKGRNIIGRDTISNIMIDPSLRDVSRLHLVIEKIDEHHVSLTDMSAHGTYLPIQNLPQKRG
;
A
#
# COMPACT_ATOMS: atom_id res chain seq x y z
N MET A 1 14.78 -31.08 15.91
CA MET A 1 14.19 -30.26 14.83
C MET A 1 13.25 -31.08 13.90
N LEU A 2 12.43 -31.99 14.44
CA LEU A 2 11.54 -32.85 13.63
C LEU A 2 10.05 -32.41 13.65
N ASN A 3 9.66 -31.50 14.56
CA ASN A 3 8.26 -31.06 14.70
C ASN A 3 7.80 -30.04 13.63
N LYS A 4 8.66 -29.67 12.66
CA LYS A 4 8.27 -28.79 11.53
C LYS A 4 7.83 -29.56 10.27
N LEU A 5 7.99 -30.89 10.24
CA LEU A 5 7.65 -31.72 9.07
C LEU A 5 6.16 -32.13 9.00
N PHE A 6 5.36 -31.84 10.04
CA PHE A 6 3.95 -32.26 10.14
C PHE A 6 3.00 -31.13 10.53
N ALA A 7 3.26 -29.90 10.10
CA ALA A 7 2.22 -28.88 10.16
C ALA A 7 1.09 -29.28 9.19
N LYS A 8 -0.13 -29.47 9.71
CA LYS A 8 -1.31 -29.74 8.88
C LYS A 8 -1.44 -28.60 7.86
N PRO A 9 -1.50 -28.89 6.55
CA PRO A 9 -1.62 -27.83 5.55
C PRO A 9 -2.93 -27.07 5.76
N ILE A 10 -2.89 -25.78 5.49
CA ILE A 10 -4.10 -24.97 5.42
C ILE A 10 -4.79 -25.29 4.11
N GLU A 11 -6.07 -25.61 4.19
CA GLU A 11 -6.90 -25.94 3.04
C GLU A 11 -7.87 -24.79 2.81
N LEU A 12 -7.84 -24.19 1.62
CA LEU A 12 -8.73 -23.09 1.24
C LEU A 12 -9.54 -23.50 0.01
N GLN A 13 -10.86 -23.34 0.10
CA GLN A 13 -11.74 -23.47 -1.05
C GLN A 13 -11.77 -22.14 -1.80
N ILE A 14 -11.26 -22.13 -3.03
CA ILE A 14 -11.16 -20.92 -3.86
C ILE A 14 -11.89 -21.21 -5.17
N GLY A 15 -13.10 -20.67 -5.32
CA GLY A 15 -14.03 -21.12 -6.35
C GLY A 15 -14.27 -22.63 -6.25
N GLU A 16 -13.99 -23.35 -7.34
CA GLU A 16 -14.17 -24.81 -7.41
C GLU A 16 -12.94 -25.61 -6.96
N GLN A 17 -11.82 -24.95 -6.63
CA GLN A 17 -10.57 -25.62 -6.30
C GLN A 17 -10.28 -25.61 -4.81
N LEU A 18 -9.86 -26.77 -4.28
CA LEU A 18 -9.30 -26.90 -2.94
C LEU A 18 -7.77 -26.77 -3.02
N LEU A 19 -7.23 -25.65 -2.54
CA LEU A 19 -5.78 -25.43 -2.50
C LEU A 19 -5.23 -25.74 -1.11
N LYS A 20 -4.04 -26.34 -1.07
CA LYS A 20 -3.34 -26.70 0.18
C LYS A 20 -2.03 -25.94 0.30
N PHE A 21 -1.80 -25.32 1.44
CA PHE A 21 -0.60 -24.53 1.72
C PHE A 21 0.14 -25.11 2.93
N PHE A 22 1.41 -25.46 2.72
CA PHE A 22 2.27 -26.04 3.77
C PHE A 22 3.07 -24.98 4.51
N SER A 23 3.13 -23.76 3.97
CA SER A 23 3.78 -22.62 4.61
C SER A 23 3.13 -21.29 4.23
N ILE A 24 3.43 -20.26 5.01
CA ILE A 24 3.05 -18.86 4.71
C ILE A 24 3.65 -18.42 3.37
N ARG A 25 4.88 -18.87 3.06
CA ARG A 25 5.57 -18.52 1.81
C ARG A 25 4.87 -19.10 0.59
N ASP A 26 4.39 -20.35 0.66
CA ASP A 26 3.65 -20.96 -0.44
C ASP A 26 2.35 -20.21 -0.71
N PHE A 27 1.67 -19.81 0.36
CA PHE A 27 0.45 -19.00 0.29
C PHE A 27 0.73 -17.62 -0.30
N GLU A 28 1.76 -16.94 0.17
CA GLU A 28 2.18 -15.63 -0.34
C GLU A 28 2.54 -15.68 -1.82
N PHE A 29 3.33 -16.67 -2.23
CA PHE A 29 3.69 -16.90 -3.62
C PHE A 29 2.45 -17.10 -4.49
N CYS A 30 1.51 -17.93 -4.05
CA CYS A 30 0.25 -18.16 -4.75
C CYS A 30 -0.59 -16.88 -4.91
N LEU A 31 -0.66 -16.04 -3.88
CA LEU A 31 -1.40 -14.78 -3.92
C LEU A 31 -0.72 -13.70 -4.75
N SER A 32 0.60 -13.75 -4.93
CA SER A 32 1.35 -12.72 -5.64
C SER A 32 0.88 -12.56 -7.10
N GLY A 33 0.50 -13.65 -7.76
CA GLY A 33 -0.07 -13.62 -9.12
C GLY A 33 -1.48 -13.01 -9.22
N ARG A 34 -2.17 -12.80 -8.09
CA ARG A 34 -3.54 -12.23 -8.02
C ARG A 34 -3.56 -10.73 -7.74
N THR A 35 -2.39 -10.09 -7.67
CA THR A 35 -2.25 -8.66 -7.40
C THR A 35 -2.49 -7.80 -8.66
N SER A 36 -2.37 -8.36 -9.86
CA SER A 36 -2.68 -7.64 -11.09
C SER A 36 -4.19 -7.59 -11.36
N VAL A 37 -4.63 -6.56 -12.08
CA VAL A 37 -6.03 -6.42 -12.48
C VAL A 37 -6.32 -7.35 -13.66
N PRO A 38 -7.34 -8.23 -13.61
CA PRO A 38 -7.69 -9.09 -14.73
C PRO A 38 -8.02 -8.27 -15.99
N SER A 39 -7.60 -8.73 -17.16
CA SER A 39 -7.88 -8.04 -18.44
C SER A 39 -9.37 -7.80 -18.67
N ARG A 40 -10.23 -8.76 -18.30
CA ARG A 40 -11.69 -8.60 -18.35
C ARG A 40 -12.16 -7.38 -17.55
N LYS A 41 -11.61 -7.17 -16.35
CA LYS A 41 -11.95 -6.03 -15.50
C LYS A 41 -11.47 -4.71 -16.12
N ILE A 42 -10.31 -4.70 -16.76
CA ILE A 42 -9.80 -3.54 -17.49
C ILE A 42 -10.77 -3.19 -18.63
N THR A 43 -11.19 -4.17 -19.43
CA THR A 43 -12.16 -3.97 -20.52
C THR A 43 -13.51 -3.43 -20.02
N GLU A 44 -13.97 -3.87 -18.84
CA GLU A 44 -15.16 -3.30 -18.19
C GLU A 44 -14.94 -1.83 -17.80
N MET A 45 -13.81 -1.50 -17.16
CA MET A 45 -13.50 -0.15 -16.70
C MET A 45 -13.27 0.85 -17.86
N VAL A 46 -12.79 0.39 -19.02
CA VAL A 46 -12.66 1.23 -20.23
C VAL A 46 -14.01 1.84 -20.63
N LYS A 47 -15.12 1.12 -20.38
CA LYS A 47 -16.48 1.57 -20.70
C LYS A 47 -17.03 2.58 -19.69
N PHE A 48 -16.37 2.79 -18.55
CA PHE A 48 -16.86 3.69 -17.52
C PHE A 48 -16.77 5.17 -17.95
N THR A 49 -17.70 5.97 -17.44
CA THR A 49 -17.62 7.45 -17.52
C THR A 49 -16.60 7.98 -16.51
N PRO A 50 -16.12 9.22 -16.67
CA PRO A 50 -15.25 9.86 -15.68
C PRO A 50 -15.83 9.83 -14.25
N GLU A 51 -17.14 10.02 -14.09
CA GLU A 51 -17.84 10.02 -12.80
C GLU A 51 -17.85 8.62 -12.18
N GLN A 52 -18.05 7.59 -13.00
CA GLN A 52 -17.97 6.19 -12.55
C GLN A 52 -16.55 5.84 -12.11
N LEU A 53 -15.53 6.24 -12.86
CA LEU A 53 -14.11 6.09 -12.47
C LEU A 53 -13.80 6.81 -11.16
N LYS A 54 -14.29 8.04 -10.96
CA LYS A 54 -14.18 8.78 -9.69
C LYS A 54 -14.85 8.02 -8.54
N LYS A 55 -16.04 7.46 -8.76
CA LYS A 55 -16.78 6.69 -7.74
C LYS A 55 -16.01 5.42 -7.34
N GLU A 56 -15.45 4.71 -8.30
CA GLU A 56 -14.61 3.53 -8.03
C GLU A 56 -13.35 3.92 -7.24
N ALA A 57 -12.63 4.98 -7.65
CA ALA A 57 -11.45 5.45 -6.93
C ALA A 57 -11.76 5.84 -5.47
N ARG A 58 -12.90 6.50 -5.21
CA ARG A 58 -13.35 6.83 -3.85
C ARG A 58 -13.65 5.57 -3.03
N THR A 59 -14.36 4.62 -3.63
CA THR A 59 -14.71 3.35 -2.99
C THR A 59 -13.46 2.57 -2.58
N ILE A 60 -12.48 2.45 -3.49
CA ILE A 60 -11.18 1.83 -3.20
C ILE A 60 -10.50 2.52 -2.02
N LYS A 61 -10.43 3.86 -2.03
CA LYS A 61 -9.77 4.64 -0.96
C LYS A 61 -10.41 4.42 0.41
N ASP A 62 -11.73 4.31 0.47
CA ASP A 62 -12.42 4.07 1.75
C ASP A 62 -12.21 2.64 2.27
N ILE A 63 -12.12 1.66 1.38
CA ILE A 63 -11.73 0.29 1.72
C ILE A 63 -10.27 0.27 2.23
N GLU A 64 -9.34 0.92 1.52
CA GLU A 64 -7.93 0.97 1.91
C GLU A 64 -7.71 1.58 3.29
N LYS A 65 -8.38 2.69 3.62
CA LYS A 65 -8.29 3.29 4.96
C LYS A 65 -8.65 2.31 6.07
N ARG A 66 -9.71 1.51 5.85
CA ARG A 66 -10.14 0.48 6.80
C ARG A 66 -9.04 -0.57 6.95
N PHE A 67 -8.48 -1.05 5.85
CA PHE A 67 -7.43 -2.07 5.91
C PHE A 67 -6.12 -1.59 6.51
N VAL A 68 -5.69 -0.35 6.21
CA VAL A 68 -4.53 0.26 6.88
C VAL A 68 -4.75 0.32 8.39
N SER A 69 -5.96 0.68 8.85
CA SER A 69 -6.28 0.66 10.28
C SER A 69 -6.19 -0.75 10.87
N ILE A 70 -6.72 -1.76 10.18
CA ILE A 70 -6.67 -3.17 10.62
C ILE A 70 -5.22 -3.67 10.67
N LEU A 71 -4.44 -3.45 9.61
CA LEU A 71 -3.04 -3.87 9.55
C LEU A 71 -2.22 -3.17 10.63
N SER A 72 -2.39 -1.85 10.79
CA SER A 72 -1.71 -1.08 11.84
C SER A 72 -2.01 -1.63 13.23
N LYS A 73 -3.29 -1.90 13.54
CA LYS A 73 -3.68 -2.53 14.82
C LYS A 73 -3.10 -3.94 14.97
N SER A 74 -3.05 -4.70 13.88
CA SER A 74 -2.49 -6.06 13.90
C SER A 74 -0.99 -6.10 14.14
N ILE A 75 -0.26 -5.02 13.85
CA ILE A 75 1.16 -4.90 14.19
C ILE A 75 1.32 -4.78 15.72
N GLU A 76 0.42 -4.07 16.40
CA GLU A 76 0.43 -3.90 17.86
C GLU A 76 -0.12 -5.13 18.60
N ASP A 77 -1.26 -5.66 18.12
CA ASP A 77 -1.92 -6.84 18.64
C ASP A 77 -2.17 -7.83 17.48
N PRO A 78 -1.27 -8.82 17.29
CA PRO A 78 -1.39 -9.80 16.22
C PRO A 78 -2.69 -10.62 16.22
N LEU A 79 -3.33 -10.78 17.39
CA LEU A 79 -4.59 -11.52 17.51
C LEU A 79 -5.79 -10.70 17.05
N SER A 80 -5.70 -9.37 17.09
CA SER A 80 -6.79 -8.47 16.69
C SER A 80 -7.25 -8.65 15.24
N ILE A 81 -6.37 -9.12 14.35
CA ILE A 81 -6.67 -9.25 12.92
C ILE A 81 -7.85 -10.20 12.64
N ASN A 82 -7.99 -11.27 13.42
CA ASN A 82 -9.08 -12.24 13.25
C ASN A 82 -10.44 -11.56 13.45
N ARG A 83 -10.61 -10.91 14.61
CA ARG A 83 -11.84 -10.18 14.96
C ARG A 83 -12.14 -9.08 13.94
N ASN A 84 -11.14 -8.26 13.64
CA ASN A 84 -11.30 -7.13 12.74
C ASN A 84 -11.69 -7.55 11.31
N ILE A 85 -11.19 -8.67 10.79
CA ILE A 85 -11.56 -9.16 9.45
C ILE A 85 -12.96 -9.78 9.46
N ARG A 86 -13.34 -10.51 10.51
CA ARG A 86 -14.68 -11.11 10.63
C ARG A 86 -15.80 -10.06 10.70
N GLU A 87 -15.50 -8.87 11.20
CA GLU A 87 -16.43 -7.73 11.23
C GLU A 87 -16.61 -7.05 9.86
N LEU A 88 -15.80 -7.40 8.86
CA LEU A 88 -15.93 -6.85 7.50
C LEU A 88 -17.04 -7.55 6.72
N ASP A 89 -17.84 -6.76 6.01
CA ASP A 89 -18.76 -7.28 5.00
C ASP A 89 -17.96 -7.97 3.87
N PRO A 90 -18.18 -9.28 3.58
CA PRO A 90 -17.50 -9.98 2.50
C PRO A 90 -17.64 -9.31 1.12
N LEU A 91 -18.68 -8.52 0.90
CA LEU A 91 -18.93 -7.83 -0.37
C LEU A 91 -17.93 -6.71 -0.67
N ILE A 92 -17.15 -6.24 0.31
CA ILE A 92 -16.06 -5.28 0.05
C ILE A 92 -14.91 -5.91 -0.74
N PHE A 93 -14.82 -7.24 -0.75
CA PHE A 93 -13.83 -7.98 -1.51
C PHE A 93 -14.35 -8.23 -2.93
N SER A 94 -13.49 -7.92 -3.92
CA SER A 94 -13.77 -8.17 -5.32
C SER A 94 -13.96 -9.68 -5.58
N GLN A 95 -14.72 -10.03 -6.62
CA GLN A 95 -14.70 -11.40 -7.15
C GLN A 95 -13.60 -11.63 -8.18
N ASP A 96 -12.89 -10.59 -8.58
CA ASP A 96 -11.67 -10.75 -9.36
C ASP A 96 -10.72 -11.69 -8.64
N HIS A 97 -10.17 -12.66 -9.36
CA HIS A 97 -9.26 -13.69 -8.81
C HIS A 97 -9.79 -14.44 -7.59
N ASN A 98 -11.12 -14.47 -7.38
CA ASN A 98 -11.78 -15.09 -6.24
C ASN A 98 -11.34 -14.50 -4.88
N TRP A 99 -10.99 -13.21 -4.83
CA TRP A 99 -10.55 -12.54 -3.60
C TRP A 99 -11.55 -12.71 -2.44
N ARG A 100 -12.84 -12.65 -2.73
CA ARG A 100 -13.89 -12.88 -1.72
C ARG A 100 -13.85 -14.29 -1.13
N ASP A 101 -13.66 -15.31 -1.96
CA ASP A 101 -13.62 -16.71 -1.50
C ASP A 101 -12.37 -16.99 -0.67
N ILE A 102 -11.23 -16.41 -1.08
CA ILE A 102 -9.96 -16.48 -0.35
C ILE A 102 -10.13 -15.94 1.07
N ILE A 103 -10.70 -14.74 1.21
CA ILE A 103 -10.90 -14.10 2.52
C ILE A 103 -11.96 -14.84 3.34
N SER A 104 -13.06 -15.26 2.72
CA SER A 104 -14.14 -15.99 3.39
C SER A 104 -13.65 -17.33 3.95
N SER A 105 -12.83 -18.06 3.18
CA SER A 105 -12.23 -19.32 3.63
C SER A 105 -11.30 -19.15 4.84
N MET A 106 -10.65 -17.99 4.99
CA MET A 106 -9.86 -17.72 6.19
C MET A 106 -10.69 -17.28 7.39
N ASN A 107 -11.92 -16.82 7.22
CA ASN A 107 -12.78 -16.41 8.35
C ASN A 107 -13.27 -17.58 9.20
N THR A 108 -13.28 -18.79 8.65
CA THR A 108 -13.77 -20.01 9.32
C THR A 108 -12.76 -20.63 10.29
N GLY A 109 -11.45 -20.38 10.13
CA GLY A 109 -10.40 -20.90 11.02
C GLY A 109 -10.15 -20.05 12.27
N GLY A 110 -9.33 -20.55 13.19
CA GLY A 110 -8.94 -19.87 14.43
C GLY A 110 -7.79 -18.88 14.26
N ASP A 111 -7.11 -18.54 15.35
CA ASP A 111 -6.02 -17.56 15.38
C ASP A 111 -4.74 -18.05 14.67
N GLU A 112 -4.60 -19.34 14.43
CA GLU A 112 -3.52 -19.95 13.65
C GLU A 112 -3.45 -19.41 12.22
N LEU A 113 -4.57 -18.92 11.68
CA LEU A 113 -4.62 -18.31 10.34
C LEU A 113 -4.25 -16.82 10.33
N ASN A 114 -3.96 -16.19 11.47
CA ASN A 114 -3.64 -14.75 11.54
C ASN A 114 -2.47 -14.32 10.63
N PRO A 115 -1.37 -15.08 10.51
CA PRO A 115 -0.31 -14.77 9.56
C PRO A 115 -0.80 -14.79 8.10
N PHE A 116 -1.66 -15.75 7.75
CA PHE A 116 -2.24 -15.89 6.40
C PHE A 116 -3.23 -14.76 6.09
N ARG A 117 -4.06 -14.39 7.06
CA ARG A 117 -4.97 -13.24 6.98
C ARG A 117 -4.21 -11.95 6.70
N ARG A 118 -3.07 -11.74 7.36
CA ARG A 118 -2.21 -10.58 7.13
C ARG A 118 -1.70 -10.55 5.70
N VAL A 119 -1.13 -11.67 5.23
CA VAL A 119 -0.64 -11.78 3.85
C VAL A 119 -1.77 -11.52 2.85
N ALA A 120 -2.96 -12.09 3.05
CA ALA A 120 -4.08 -11.90 2.14
C ALA A 120 -4.58 -10.45 2.08
N LEU A 121 -4.68 -9.76 3.24
CA LEU A 121 -5.01 -8.34 3.27
C LEU A 121 -3.96 -7.48 2.55
N VAL A 122 -2.66 -7.78 2.78
CA VAL A 122 -1.56 -7.08 2.11
C VAL A 122 -1.63 -7.27 0.60
N LYS A 123 -1.75 -8.51 0.11
CA LYS A 123 -1.84 -8.77 -1.34
C LYS A 123 -3.15 -8.21 -1.94
N TYR A 124 -4.25 -8.18 -1.20
CA TYR A 124 -5.47 -7.52 -1.66
C TYR A 124 -5.30 -5.98 -1.73
N MET A 125 -4.61 -5.36 -0.77
CA MET A 125 -4.26 -3.93 -0.85
C MET A 125 -3.34 -3.61 -2.04
N GLN A 126 -2.43 -4.52 -2.39
CA GLN A 126 -1.61 -4.40 -3.61
C GLN A 126 -2.50 -4.48 -4.86
N TYR A 127 -3.46 -5.41 -4.91
CA TYR A 127 -4.46 -5.46 -5.98
C TYR A 127 -5.30 -4.18 -6.10
N LEU A 128 -5.76 -3.63 -4.98
CA LEU A 128 -6.48 -2.36 -4.96
C LEU A 128 -5.63 -1.20 -5.49
N SER A 129 -4.34 -1.19 -5.16
CA SER A 129 -3.38 -0.18 -5.65
C SER A 129 -3.21 -0.28 -7.16
N SER A 130 -2.97 -1.48 -7.71
CA SER A 130 -2.90 -1.70 -9.16
C SER A 130 -4.21 -1.31 -9.87
N ARG A 131 -5.36 -1.59 -9.26
CA ARG A 131 -6.66 -1.17 -9.79
C ARG A 131 -6.82 0.35 -9.82
N GLN A 132 -6.35 1.03 -8.77
CA GLN A 132 -6.36 2.48 -8.71
C GLN A 132 -5.47 3.10 -9.80
N GLU A 133 -4.30 2.52 -10.09
CA GLU A 133 -3.40 2.97 -11.16
C GLU A 133 -4.07 2.89 -12.54
N ILE A 134 -4.79 1.81 -12.83
CA ILE A 134 -5.55 1.69 -14.09
C ILE A 134 -6.69 2.72 -14.16
N ILE A 135 -7.41 2.94 -13.06
CA ILE A 135 -8.47 3.96 -12.99
C ILE A 135 -7.89 5.35 -13.27
N LYS A 136 -6.74 5.68 -12.68
CA LYS A 136 -6.03 6.95 -12.93
C LYS A 136 -5.68 7.11 -14.41
N TYR A 137 -5.08 6.08 -15.01
CA TYR A 137 -4.72 6.08 -16.42
C TYR A 137 -5.96 6.33 -17.31
N LEU A 138 -7.01 5.52 -17.15
CA LEU A 138 -8.24 5.62 -17.95
C LEU A 138 -8.94 6.97 -17.78
N TYR A 139 -8.95 7.52 -16.57
CA TYR A 139 -9.50 8.84 -16.30
C TYR A 139 -8.73 9.93 -17.04
N SER A 140 -7.39 9.87 -16.99
CA SER A 140 -6.53 10.86 -17.64
C SER A 140 -6.69 10.85 -19.17
N GLU A 141 -6.80 9.65 -19.77
CA GLU A 141 -7.02 9.50 -21.20
C GLU A 141 -8.39 10.07 -21.61
N LYS A 142 -9.46 9.73 -20.89
CA LYS A 142 -10.80 10.27 -21.19
C LYS A 142 -10.87 11.78 -21.05
N LYS A 143 -10.16 12.36 -20.08
CA LYS A 143 -10.12 13.82 -19.92
C LYS A 143 -9.43 14.50 -21.11
N LYS A 144 -8.33 13.94 -21.63
CA LYS A 144 -7.65 14.48 -22.83
C LYS A 144 -8.60 14.54 -24.03
N PHE A 145 -9.40 13.49 -24.26
CA PHE A 145 -10.40 13.48 -25.33
C PHE A 145 -11.53 14.50 -25.13
N MET A 146 -11.84 14.90 -23.89
CA MET A 146 -12.85 15.93 -23.62
C MET A 146 -12.31 17.36 -23.71
N ASP A 147 -11.00 17.56 -23.50
CA ASP A 147 -10.33 18.86 -23.58
C ASP A 147 -9.83 19.19 -25.02
N GLU A 148 -10.05 18.31 -26.01
CA GLU A 148 -9.86 18.63 -27.44
C GLU A 148 -10.85 19.74 -27.89
N PRO A 149 -10.40 20.71 -28.71
CA PRO A 149 -11.12 21.96 -28.95
C PRO A 149 -12.30 21.77 -29.93
N GLY A 150 -13.38 21.15 -29.44
CA GLY A 150 -14.59 20.90 -30.22
C GLY A 150 -15.84 21.62 -29.72
N GLN A 151 -16.04 21.79 -28.42
CA GLN A 151 -17.27 22.38 -27.88
C GLN A 151 -17.00 23.05 -26.52
N ARG A 152 -16.90 24.39 -26.51
CA ARG A 152 -17.02 25.20 -25.30
C ARG A 152 -18.27 26.04 -25.41
N GLU A 153 -19.32 25.65 -24.68
CA GLU A 153 -20.34 26.59 -24.23
C GLU A 153 -20.57 26.47 -22.72
N ASN A 154 -20.47 27.64 -22.09
CA ASN A 154 -21.08 28.11 -20.84
C ASN A 154 -20.36 27.98 -19.47
N GLU A 155 -20.20 29.17 -18.89
CA GLU A 155 -19.40 29.65 -17.75
C GLU A 155 -19.92 29.28 -16.34
N ALA A 156 -20.50 28.08 -16.14
CA ALA A 156 -20.83 27.59 -14.79
C ALA A 156 -19.82 26.56 -14.25
N ALA A 157 -18.82 26.17 -15.06
CA ALA A 157 -17.96 25.02 -14.81
C ALA A 157 -16.68 25.31 -14.00
N GLU A 158 -16.32 26.57 -13.73
CA GLU A 158 -15.03 26.89 -13.08
C GLU A 158 -14.99 26.48 -11.60
N ASN A 159 -16.06 26.68 -10.83
CA ASN A 159 -16.09 26.32 -9.41
C ASN A 159 -16.14 24.79 -9.17
N THR A 160 -16.78 24.05 -10.08
CA THR A 160 -16.80 22.59 -10.09
C THR A 160 -15.48 22.02 -10.61
N LYS A 161 -14.88 22.62 -11.65
CA LYS A 161 -13.52 22.29 -12.10
C LYS A 161 -12.50 22.49 -10.98
N PHE A 162 -12.57 23.56 -10.20
CA PHE A 162 -11.60 23.82 -9.12
C PHE A 162 -11.72 22.78 -8.00
N LYS A 163 -12.93 22.44 -7.56
CA LYS A 163 -13.16 21.39 -6.56
C LYS A 163 -12.87 19.97 -7.07
N ASP A 164 -13.19 19.68 -8.33
CA ASP A 164 -12.86 18.41 -8.96
C ASP A 164 -11.36 18.25 -9.14
N THR A 165 -10.65 19.32 -9.53
CA THR A 165 -9.19 19.33 -9.60
C THR A 165 -8.58 19.18 -8.21
N LEU A 166 -9.13 19.76 -7.14
CA LEU A 166 -8.60 19.62 -5.77
C LEU A 166 -8.86 18.25 -5.10
N ILE A 167 -10.05 17.68 -5.29
CA ILE A 167 -10.39 16.32 -4.78
C ILE A 167 -9.52 15.29 -5.51
N LEU A 168 -9.27 15.53 -6.80
CA LEU A 168 -8.41 14.70 -7.59
C LEU A 168 -6.92 15.05 -7.43
N GLU A 169 -6.48 16.27 -7.14
CA GLU A 169 -5.08 16.68 -7.00
C GLU A 169 -4.42 16.01 -5.80
N ASN A 170 -5.16 15.87 -4.70
CA ASN A 170 -4.75 15.03 -3.57
C ASN A 170 -4.77 13.52 -3.90
N THR A 171 -5.06 13.10 -5.14
CA THR A 171 -5.11 11.70 -5.59
C THR A 171 -4.55 11.41 -7.01
N LEU A 172 -4.27 12.40 -7.85
CA LEU A 172 -4.03 12.29 -9.30
C LEU A 172 -2.73 12.94 -9.76
N PHE A 173 -2.22 13.95 -9.07
CA PHE A 173 -0.94 14.53 -9.43
C PHE A 173 0.13 13.92 -8.52
N GLU A 174 0.57 12.72 -8.89
CA GLU A 174 2.01 12.60 -9.02
C GLU A 174 2.40 13.75 -9.97
N PRO A 175 3.27 14.72 -9.59
CA PRO A 175 4.12 15.22 -10.65
C PRO A 175 4.69 13.94 -11.25
N ASN A 176 4.55 13.73 -12.56
CA ASN A 176 5.48 12.85 -13.23
C ASN A 176 6.84 13.24 -12.63
N LEU A 177 7.42 12.38 -11.78
CA LEU A 177 8.85 12.27 -11.71
C LEU A 177 9.16 11.93 -13.15
N GLY A 178 9.48 12.99 -13.90
CA GLY A 178 9.39 13.03 -15.34
C GLY A 178 10.25 11.92 -15.92
N ALA A 179 10.25 11.87 -17.24
CA ALA A 179 11.27 11.20 -18.02
C ALA A 179 12.70 11.76 -17.79
N ASP A 180 13.08 12.03 -16.54
CA ASP A 180 14.42 12.29 -16.07
C ASP A 180 14.97 11.00 -15.44
N ASN A 181 16.21 10.68 -15.78
CA ASN A 181 16.95 9.46 -15.45
C ASN A 181 16.95 9.02 -13.95
N LYS A 182 16.44 9.84 -13.01
CA LYS A 182 16.37 9.54 -11.57
C LYS A 182 15.35 8.47 -11.19
N THR A 183 14.34 8.21 -12.02
CA THR A 183 13.35 7.14 -11.78
C THR A 183 13.95 5.73 -11.85
N ARG A 184 15.15 5.58 -12.42
CA ARG A 184 15.89 4.30 -12.42
C ARG A 184 16.62 4.01 -11.11
N GLU A 185 16.74 4.97 -10.20
CA GLU A 185 17.52 4.79 -8.97
C GLU A 185 16.65 4.41 -7.76
N TYR A 186 15.33 4.59 -7.85
CA TYR A 186 14.39 4.36 -6.75
C TYR A 186 13.32 3.34 -7.13
N GLU A 187 13.00 2.44 -6.20
CA GLU A 187 11.88 1.50 -6.34
C GLU A 187 10.88 1.72 -5.21
N ARG A 188 9.59 1.66 -5.58
CA ARG A 188 8.47 1.82 -4.66
C ARG A 188 8.36 0.58 -3.77
N LEU A 189 8.22 0.79 -2.47
CA LEU A 189 7.96 -0.30 -1.54
C LEU A 189 6.59 -0.94 -1.82
N PRO A 190 6.48 -2.28 -1.75
CA PRO A 190 5.19 -2.94 -1.85
C PRO A 190 4.31 -2.53 -0.67
N LYS A 191 3.12 -2.00 -0.98
CA LYS A 191 2.18 -1.51 0.04
C LYS A 191 1.80 -2.62 1.02
N GLY A 192 1.90 -2.34 2.31
CA GLY A 192 1.58 -3.23 3.42
C GLY A 192 2.60 -4.35 3.67
N GLU A 193 3.62 -4.51 2.82
CA GLU A 193 4.64 -5.54 2.95
C GLU A 193 5.78 -5.08 3.85
N VAL A 194 6.35 -6.02 4.60
CA VAL A 194 7.47 -5.74 5.51
C VAL A 194 8.77 -5.93 4.75
N ILE A 195 9.56 -4.86 4.62
CA ILE A 195 10.87 -4.87 3.98
C ILE A 195 11.95 -4.65 5.04
N SER A 196 12.83 -5.61 5.22
CA SER A 196 13.97 -5.49 6.13
C SER A 196 15.12 -4.75 5.45
N LEU A 197 15.70 -3.78 6.16
CA LEU A 197 16.80 -2.96 5.71
C LEU A 197 17.92 -3.00 6.77
N THR A 198 19.15 -3.17 6.30
CA THR A 198 20.36 -2.97 7.12
C THR A 198 20.95 -1.61 6.78
N VAL A 199 21.14 -0.78 7.80
CA VAL A 199 21.78 0.54 7.72
C VAL A 199 23.18 0.40 8.30
N GLU A 200 24.18 0.51 7.42
CA GLU A 200 25.58 0.43 7.82
C GLU A 200 25.92 1.50 8.87
N PRO A 201 26.84 1.21 9.82
CA PRO A 201 27.27 2.20 10.80
C PRO A 201 27.80 3.48 10.13
N ASN A 202 27.38 4.64 10.64
CA ASN A 202 27.71 5.97 10.09
C ASN A 202 27.20 6.21 8.66
N ALA A 203 26.31 5.37 8.14
CA ALA A 203 25.68 5.57 6.85
C ALA A 203 24.34 6.31 6.98
N GLN A 204 23.92 6.86 5.84
CA GLN A 204 22.58 7.40 5.65
C GLN A 204 21.90 6.68 4.49
N VAL A 205 20.64 6.31 4.68
CA VAL A 205 19.80 5.75 3.62
C VAL A 205 18.73 6.78 3.29
N GLU A 206 18.67 7.21 2.03
CA GLU A 206 17.63 8.10 1.56
C GLU A 206 16.30 7.35 1.42
N ILE A 207 15.21 7.99 1.85
CA ILE A 207 13.85 7.47 1.77
C ILE A 207 12.98 8.59 1.23
N LEU A 208 12.25 8.33 0.15
CA LEU A 208 11.26 9.28 -0.34
C LEU A 208 9.89 8.92 0.22
N LEU A 209 9.28 9.86 0.96
CA LEU A 209 7.87 9.78 1.33
C LEU A 209 7.07 10.54 0.28
N SER A 210 6.41 9.83 -0.64
CA SER A 210 5.99 10.39 -1.92
C SER A 210 7.17 11.02 -2.67
N LYS A 211 7.28 12.36 -2.71
CA LYS A 211 8.38 13.09 -3.35
C LYS A 211 9.35 13.76 -2.37
N HIS A 212 9.12 13.62 -1.07
CA HIS A 212 9.85 14.36 -0.03
C HIS A 212 11.06 13.54 0.44
N ALA A 213 12.25 14.09 0.24
CA ALA A 213 13.51 13.43 0.58
C ALA A 213 13.74 13.42 2.10
N CYS A 214 13.63 12.23 2.69
CA CYS A 214 13.91 11.95 4.09
C CYS A 214 15.10 10.99 4.20
N LYS A 215 15.63 10.78 5.40
CA LYS A 215 16.79 9.90 5.60
C LYS A 215 16.67 9.07 6.87
N LEU A 216 17.15 7.83 6.81
CA LEU A 216 17.59 7.10 8.01
C LEU A 216 19.08 7.36 8.19
N VAL A 217 19.47 7.76 9.40
CA VAL A 217 20.85 8.07 9.75
C VAL A 217 21.27 7.19 10.91
N ALA A 218 22.21 6.29 10.68
CA ALA A 218 22.78 5.43 11.70
C ALA A 218 24.04 6.10 12.28
N GLY A 219 23.91 6.74 13.45
CA GLY A 219 25.03 7.26 14.24
C GLY A 219 25.20 6.43 15.51
N GLU A 220 25.38 7.10 16.66
CA GLU A 220 25.30 6.46 17.99
C GLU A 220 23.91 5.86 18.25
N THR A 221 22.87 6.52 17.72
CA THR A 221 21.49 6.02 17.70
C THR A 221 20.93 6.14 16.31
N LEU A 222 20.04 5.21 15.94
CA LEU A 222 19.33 5.30 14.68
C LEU A 222 18.28 6.42 14.70
N LYS A 223 18.35 7.34 13.72
CA LYS A 223 17.48 8.51 13.62
C LYS A 223 16.78 8.56 12.27
N PHE A 224 15.57 9.10 12.26
CA PHE A 224 14.87 9.54 11.05
C PHE A 224 15.03 11.05 10.90
N MET A 225 15.42 11.51 9.71
CA MET A 225 15.55 12.91 9.36
C MET A 225 14.52 13.26 8.30
N ASP A 226 13.69 14.28 8.55
CA ASP A 226 12.75 14.78 7.54
C ASP A 226 13.42 15.71 6.52
N GLN A 227 12.68 16.10 5.49
CA GLN A 227 13.19 16.99 4.44
C GLN A 227 13.56 18.40 4.93
N ALA A 228 13.06 18.82 6.09
CA ALA A 228 13.41 20.10 6.71
C ALA A 228 14.68 19.97 7.57
N GLY A 229 15.30 18.79 7.63
CA GLY A 229 16.48 18.50 8.44
C GLY A 229 16.19 18.21 9.91
N ARG A 230 14.91 18.10 10.31
CA ARG A 230 14.54 17.77 11.69
C ARG A 230 14.83 16.29 11.94
N GLN A 231 15.52 16.02 13.04
CA GLN A 231 15.93 14.66 13.42
C GLN A 231 15.04 14.12 14.54
N TYR A 232 14.66 12.86 14.40
CA TYR A 232 13.83 12.13 15.35
C TYR A 232 14.52 10.82 15.69
N GLU A 233 14.79 10.58 16.97
CA GLU A 233 15.39 9.33 17.41
C GLU A 233 14.38 8.18 17.31
N LEU A 234 14.79 7.08 16.68
CA LEU A 234 13.95 5.90 16.57
C LEU A 234 14.01 5.11 17.87
N ARG A 235 12.84 4.98 18.49
CA ARG A 235 12.66 4.15 19.69
C ARG A 235 12.74 2.67 19.30
N LYS A 236 13.17 1.83 20.23
CA LYS A 236 13.10 0.37 20.04
C LYS A 236 11.67 -0.06 19.75
N GLY A 237 11.49 -0.95 18.76
CA GLY A 237 10.18 -1.34 18.27
C GLY A 237 9.60 -0.29 17.33
N ARG A 238 8.30 0.00 17.45
CA ARG A 238 7.54 0.69 16.42
C ARG A 238 7.66 2.22 16.47
N ASN A 239 7.92 2.80 15.30
CA ASN A 239 7.93 4.24 15.03
C ASN A 239 7.00 4.52 13.85
N ILE A 240 5.91 5.26 14.09
CA ILE A 240 4.95 5.62 13.03
C ILE A 240 5.33 6.99 12.48
N ILE A 241 5.50 7.07 11.17
CA ILE A 241 5.76 8.30 10.43
C ILE A 241 4.53 8.67 9.62
N GLY A 242 4.11 9.92 9.74
CA GLY A 242 2.94 10.41 9.03
C GLY A 242 2.57 11.83 9.43
N ARG A 243 1.48 12.31 8.84
CA ARG A 243 1.03 13.70 8.96
C ARG A 243 0.03 13.95 10.09
N ASP A 244 -0.44 12.89 10.73
CA ASP A 244 -1.48 12.95 11.75
C ASP A 244 -0.89 12.72 13.15
N THR A 245 -1.62 13.17 14.16
CA THR A 245 -1.25 13.12 15.58
C THR A 245 -1.03 11.71 16.13
N ILE A 246 -1.55 10.69 15.45
CA ILE A 246 -1.28 9.28 15.75
C ILE A 246 0.16 8.87 15.45
N SER A 247 0.91 9.67 14.68
CA SER A 247 2.28 9.37 14.30
C SER A 247 3.25 9.83 15.40
N ASN A 248 4.12 8.93 15.85
CA ASN A 248 5.18 9.26 16.81
C ASN A 248 6.20 10.23 16.21
N ILE A 249 6.36 10.18 14.89
CA ILE A 249 7.19 11.08 14.10
C ILE A 249 6.26 11.82 13.15
N MET A 250 5.86 13.02 13.57
CA MET A 250 4.92 13.84 12.82
C MET A 250 5.66 14.68 11.77
N ILE A 251 5.38 14.41 10.50
CA ILE A 251 5.82 15.22 9.36
C ILE A 251 4.95 16.46 9.25
N ASP A 252 5.46 17.51 8.60
CA ASP A 252 4.73 18.76 8.39
C ASP A 252 3.28 18.52 7.88
N PRO A 253 2.26 18.97 8.64
CA PRO A 253 0.86 18.91 8.27
C PRO A 253 0.50 19.54 6.92
N SER A 254 1.34 20.41 6.37
CA SER A 254 1.13 21.04 5.06
C SER A 254 1.36 20.08 3.87
N LEU A 255 2.14 19.02 4.05
CA LEU A 255 2.54 18.08 2.98
C LEU A 255 1.41 17.09 2.65
N ARG A 256 0.43 17.52 1.84
CA ARG A 256 -0.81 16.76 1.60
C ARG A 256 -0.63 15.41 0.91
N ASP A 257 0.47 15.23 0.19
CA ASP A 257 0.92 13.99 -0.44
C ASP A 257 1.58 13.01 0.55
N VAL A 258 1.97 13.47 1.74
CA VAL A 258 2.30 12.59 2.86
C VAL A 258 1.02 12.15 3.57
N SER A 259 0.93 10.85 3.83
CA SER A 259 -0.27 10.21 4.38
C SER A 259 -0.33 10.40 5.89
N ARG A 260 -1.53 10.38 6.46
CA ARG A 260 -1.76 10.49 7.91
C ARG A 260 -0.98 9.43 8.70
N LEU A 261 -0.98 8.22 8.17
CA LEU A 261 -0.07 7.13 8.51
C LEU A 261 0.60 6.74 7.18
N HIS A 262 1.90 7.00 7.04
CA HIS A 262 2.59 6.84 5.76
C HIS A 262 3.57 5.67 5.80
N LEU A 263 4.47 5.64 6.78
CA LEU A 263 5.49 4.62 6.91
C LEU A 263 5.56 4.15 8.36
N VAL A 264 5.61 2.84 8.56
CA VAL A 264 5.92 2.24 9.86
C VAL A 264 7.36 1.75 9.81
N ILE A 265 8.17 2.19 10.77
CA ILE A 265 9.55 1.72 10.96
C ILE A 265 9.62 0.97 12.28
N GLU A 266 9.91 -0.33 12.21
CA GLU A 266 10.21 -1.14 13.38
C GLU A 266 11.72 -1.25 13.54
N LYS A 267 12.25 -0.64 14.62
CA LYS A 267 13.65 -0.72 14.99
C LYS A 267 13.90 -2.02 15.74
N ILE A 268 14.64 -2.93 15.11
CA ILE A 268 15.05 -4.21 15.70
C ILE A 268 16.28 -3.96 16.59
N ASP A 269 17.28 -3.28 16.04
CA ASP A 269 18.48 -2.80 16.73
C ASP A 269 19.01 -1.52 16.06
N GLU A 270 20.27 -1.12 16.32
CA GLU A 270 20.84 0.13 15.79
C GLU A 270 21.15 0.11 14.29
N HIS A 271 21.19 -1.08 13.68
CA HIS A 271 21.55 -1.26 12.27
C HIS A 271 20.46 -1.96 11.47
N HIS A 272 19.54 -2.67 12.11
CA HIS A 272 18.49 -3.42 11.46
C HIS A 272 17.11 -2.79 11.72
N VAL A 273 16.42 -2.46 10.64
CA VAL A 273 15.04 -1.98 10.68
C VAL A 273 14.15 -2.75 9.73
N SER A 274 12.86 -2.77 10.04
CA SER A 274 11.82 -3.20 9.12
C SER A 274 10.92 -2.03 8.74
N LEU A 275 10.65 -1.89 7.46
CA LEU A 275 9.87 -0.82 6.86
C LEU A 275 8.55 -1.39 6.35
N THR A 276 7.45 -0.68 6.56
CA THR A 276 6.15 -1.07 6.00
C THR A 276 5.44 0.17 5.47
N ASP A 277 5.29 0.24 4.14
CA ASP A 277 4.57 1.32 3.48
C ASP A 277 3.07 1.17 3.67
N MET A 278 2.44 2.18 4.26
CA MET A 278 0.98 2.25 4.44
C MET A 278 0.37 3.42 3.67
N SER A 279 1.18 4.08 2.84
CA SER A 279 0.83 5.35 2.23
C SER A 279 -0.07 5.20 1.01
N ALA A 280 -0.77 6.28 0.67
CA ALA A 280 -1.51 6.39 -0.58
C ALA A 280 -0.59 6.71 -1.78
N HIS A 281 0.51 7.44 -1.53
CA HIS A 281 1.39 8.00 -2.56
C HIS A 281 2.75 7.29 -2.68
N GLY A 282 2.92 6.17 -1.97
CA GLY A 282 4.13 5.37 -1.99
C GLY A 282 5.25 5.89 -1.09
N THR A 283 6.01 4.94 -0.56
CA THR A 283 7.35 5.13 -0.03
C THR A 283 8.35 4.55 -1.03
N TYR A 284 9.46 5.22 -1.29
CA TYR A 284 10.47 4.78 -2.26
C TYR A 284 11.85 4.71 -1.62
N LEU A 285 12.61 3.68 -1.97
CA LEU A 285 14.01 3.50 -1.56
C LEU A 285 14.93 3.40 -2.77
N PRO A 286 16.21 3.82 -2.63
CA PRO A 286 17.21 3.52 -3.63
C PRO A 286 17.32 2.02 -3.87
N ILE A 287 17.42 1.59 -5.13
CA ILE A 287 17.45 0.16 -5.52
C ILE A 287 18.58 -0.60 -4.82
N GLN A 288 19.73 0.05 -4.63
CA GLN A 288 20.89 -0.52 -3.93
C GLN A 288 20.61 -0.92 -2.47
N ASN A 289 19.56 -0.35 -1.86
CA ASN A 289 19.18 -0.59 -0.48
C ASN A 289 18.03 -1.61 -0.35
N LEU A 290 17.47 -2.09 -1.46
CA LEU A 290 16.43 -3.11 -1.43
C LEU A 290 17.05 -4.52 -1.38
N PRO A 291 16.43 -5.45 -0.63
CA PRO A 291 16.83 -6.85 -0.67
C PRO A 291 16.68 -7.35 -2.12
N GLN A 292 17.76 -7.93 -2.68
CA GLN A 292 17.71 -8.51 -4.02
C GLN A 292 16.56 -9.54 -4.10
N LYS A 293 15.59 -9.30 -4.99
CA LYS A 293 14.57 -10.29 -5.35
C LYS A 293 15.30 -11.49 -5.94
N ARG A 294 15.56 -12.52 -5.13
CA ARG A 294 16.00 -13.82 -5.64
C ARG A 294 14.80 -14.40 -6.40
N GLY A 295 14.91 -14.44 -7.72
CA GLY A 295 13.95 -15.09 -8.62
C GLY A 295 13.88 -16.59 -8.40
#